data_AF-A0A2N1HLQ6-F1
#
_entry.id   AF-A0A2N1HLQ6-F1
#
_cell.length_a   1.000
_cell.length_b   1.000
_cell.length_c   1.000
_cell.angle_alpha   90.00
_cell.angle_beta   90.00
_cell.angle_gamma   90.00
#
_symmetry.space_group_name_H-M   'P 1'
#
loop_
_entity.id
_entity.type
_entity.pdbx_description
1 polymer ?
#
loop_
_entity_poly.entity_id
_entity_poly.type
_entity_poly.pdbx_seq_one_letter_code
_entity_poly.pdbx_strand_id
1 'polypeptide(L)' 'MKQSKSTGLFCGIAGLAVGVYFGTLPILQNLNSGTLTGQQAGVQLATVAIIVGISAAIMGVIYHRSRNNR' A
#
# COMPACT_ATOMS: atom_id res chain seq x y z
N MET A 1 2.66 17.31 20.72
CA MET A 1 3.21 16.79 19.43
C MET A 1 3.14 15.24 19.24
N LYS A 2 2.40 14.46 20.06
CA LYS A 2 2.26 12.99 19.86
C LYS A 2 1.02 12.61 19.02
N GLN A 3 -0.09 13.34 19.16
CA GLN A 3 -1.34 13.06 18.41
C GLN A 3 -1.21 13.33 16.90
N SER A 4 -0.63 14.46 16.48
CA SER A 4 -0.48 14.80 15.05
C SER A 4 0.32 13.76 14.25
N LYS A 5 1.37 13.15 14.85
CA LYS A 5 2.10 12.02 14.25
C LYS A 5 1.25 10.77 14.09
N SER A 6 0.37 10.49 15.05
CA SER A 6 -0.51 9.32 15.00
C SER A 6 -1.58 9.48 13.93
N THR A 7 -2.21 10.67 13.84
CA THR A 7 -3.24 10.97 12.84
C THR A 7 -2.69 10.89 11.41
N GLY A 8 -1.49 11.40 11.16
CA GLY A 8 -0.83 11.28 9.85
C GLY A 8 -0.55 9.84 9.43
N LEU A 9 -0.20 8.98 10.39
CA LEU A 9 0.08 7.56 10.15
C LEU A 9 -1.21 6.78 9.85
N PHE A 10 -2.29 7.05 10.59
CA PHE A 10 -3.61 6.48 10.30
C PHE A 10 -4.14 6.92 8.94
N CYS A 11 -4.03 8.21 8.60
CA CYS A 11 -4.44 8.73 7.30
C CYS A 11 -3.61 8.11 6.16
N GLY A 12 -2.30 7.94 6.37
CA GLY A 12 -1.41 7.26 5.43
C GLY A 12 -1.78 5.79 5.19
N ILE A 13 -2.05 5.02 6.26
CA ILE A 13 -2.50 3.62 6.15
C ILE A 13 -3.85 3.53 5.44
N ALA A 14 -4.80 4.41 5.79
CA ALA A 14 -6.11 4.45 5.16
C ALA A 14 -6.02 4.77 3.66
N GLY A 15 -5.21 5.76 3.27
CA GLY A 15 -4.95 6.09 1.87
C GLY A 15 -4.28 4.93 1.11
N LEU A 16 -3.34 4.23 1.75
CA LEU A 16 -2.71 3.04 1.20
C LEU A 16 -3.72 1.91 0.96
N ALA A 17 -4.58 1.63 1.94
CA ALA A 17 -5.61 0.59 1.84
C ALA A 17 -6.62 0.90 0.72
N VAL A 18 -7.10 2.14 0.64
CA VAL A 18 -8.02 2.59 -0.41
C VAL A 18 -7.34 2.52 -1.79
N GLY A 19 -6.09 2.97 -1.90
CA GLY A 19 -5.32 2.92 -3.14
C GLY A 19 -5.09 1.49 -3.63
N VAL A 20 -4.76 0.55 -2.73
CA VAL A 20 -4.62 -0.87 -3.07
C VAL A 20 -5.95 -1.46 -3.50
N TYR A 21 -7.04 -1.16 -2.80
CA TYR A 21 -8.37 -1.67 -3.15
C TYR A 21 -8.78 -1.21 -4.55
N PHE A 22 -8.71 0.09 -4.84
CA PHE A 22 -9.03 0.62 -6.17
C PHE A 22 -8.02 0.22 -7.25
N GLY A 23 -6.76 -0.01 -6.90
CA GLY A 23 -5.73 -0.48 -7.84
C GLY A 23 -5.90 -1.96 -8.22
N THR A 24 -6.38 -2.79 -7.30
CA THR A 24 -6.60 -4.23 -7.53
C THR A 24 -7.96 -4.55 -8.14
N LEU A 25 -8.97 -3.69 -7.94
CA LEU A 25 -10.30 -3.82 -8.55
C LEU A 25 -10.27 -3.99 -10.09
N PRO A 26 -9.62 -3.11 -10.87
CA PRO A 26 -9.58 -3.24 -12.33
C PRO A 26 -8.77 -4.48 -12.75
N ILE A 27 -7.74 -4.87 -12.00
CA ILE A 27 -6.98 -6.10 -12.29
C ILE A 27 -7.90 -7.31 -12.17
N LEU A 28 -8.70 -7.38 -11.10
CA LEU A 28 -9.65 -8.47 -10.88
C LEU A 28 -10.77 -8.47 -11.93
N GLN A 29 -11.28 -7.30 -12.30
CA GLN A 29 -12.28 -7.16 -13.36
C GLN A 29 -11.72 -7.64 -14.71
N ASN A 30 -10.52 -7.19 -15.10
CA ASN A 30 -9.90 -7.61 -16.36
C ASN A 30 -9.55 -9.10 -16.38
N LEU A 31 -9.22 -9.68 -15.22
CA LEU A 31 -9.00 -11.11 -15.07
C LEU A 31 -10.30 -11.91 -15.25
N ASN A 32 -11.41 -11.44 -14.67
CA ASN A 32 -12.72 -12.07 -14.79
C ASN A 32 -13.32 -11.92 -16.21
N SER A 33 -13.04 -10.81 -16.90
CA SER A 33 -13.44 -10.56 -18.28
C SER A 33 -12.67 -11.40 -19.31
N GLY A 34 -11.63 -12.14 -18.89
CA GLY A 34 -10.73 -12.88 -19.78
C GLY A 34 -9.82 -12.00 -20.63
N THR A 35 -9.80 -10.68 -20.41
CA THR A 35 -8.97 -9.71 -21.14
C THR A 35 -7.50 -9.78 -20.71
N LEU A 36 -7.25 -10.24 -19.48
CA LEU A 36 -5.91 -10.36 -18.89
C LEU A 36 -5.62 -11.82 -18.52
N THR A 37 -4.42 -12.30 -18.83
CA THR A 37 -4.02 -13.66 -18.43
C THR A 37 -3.76 -13.73 -16.92
N GLY A 38 -3.98 -14.90 -16.32
CA GLY A 38 -3.68 -15.17 -14.89
C GLY A 38 -2.28 -14.70 -14.46
N GLN A 39 -1.29 -14.93 -15.31
CA GLN A 39 0.08 -14.48 -15.10
C GLN A 39 0.22 -12.95 -15.09
N GLN A 40 -0.41 -12.25 -16.02
CA GLN A 40 -0.33 -10.79 -16.09
C GLN A 40 -0.99 -10.13 -14.88
N ALA A 41 -2.14 -10.63 -14.41
CA ALA A 41 -2.75 -10.15 -13.17
C ALA A 41 -1.86 -10.44 -11.96
N GLY A 42 -1.26 -11.63 -11.89
CA GLY A 42 -0.33 -12.00 -10.82
C GLY A 42 0.87 -11.07 -10.74
N VAL A 43 1.47 -10.71 -11.88
CA VAL A 43 2.60 -9.77 -11.94
C VAL A 43 2.17 -8.37 -11.48
N GLN A 44 1.02 -7.86 -11.95
CA GLN A 44 0.53 -6.55 -11.53
C GLN A 44 0.23 -6.49 -10.02
N LEU A 45 -0.41 -7.54 -9.48
CA LEU A 45 -0.66 -7.67 -8.04
C LEU A 45 0.64 -7.73 -7.24
N ALA A 46 1.66 -8.45 -7.72
CA ALA A 46 2.96 -8.51 -7.08
C ALA A 46 3.64 -7.13 -7.06
N THR A 47 3.57 -6.37 -8.14
CA THR A 47 4.10 -4.99 -8.19
C THR A 47 3.40 -4.09 -7.17
N VAL A 48 2.07 -4.16 -7.07
CA VAL A 48 1.31 -3.42 -6.06
C VAL A 48 1.75 -3.80 -4.65
N ALA A 49 1.89 -5.10 -4.37
CA ALA A 49 2.32 -5.60 -3.06
C ALA A 49 3.73 -5.10 -2.67
N ILE A 50 4.67 -5.07 -3.62
CA ILE A 50 6.04 -4.57 -3.39
C ILE A 50 6.01 -3.08 -3.03
N ILE A 51 5.29 -2.25 -3.79
CA ILE A 51 5.20 -0.81 -3.55
C ILE A 51 4.61 -0.53 -2.17
N VAL A 52 3.56 -1.26 -1.80
CA VAL A 52 2.90 -1.15 -0.49
C VAL A 52 3.85 -1.58 0.63
N GLY A 53 4.54 -2.71 0.47
CA GLY A 53 5.49 -3.23 1.46
C GLY A 53 6.66 -2.27 1.70
N ILE A 54 7.24 -1.72 0.64
CA ILE A 54 8.32 -0.72 0.73
C ILE A 54 7.81 0.54 1.43
N SER A 55 6.63 1.04 1.05
CA SER A 55 6.04 2.24 1.66
C SER A 55 5.80 2.05 3.17
N ALA A 56 5.29 0.90 3.57
CA ALA A 56 5.09 0.54 4.98
C ALA A 56 6.43 0.41 5.73
N ALA A 57 7.44 -0.21 5.12
CA ALA A 57 8.77 -0.32 5.71
C ALA A 57 9.44 1.05 5.93
N ILE A 58 9.36 1.95 4.95
CA ILE A 58 9.86 3.32 5.05
C ILE A 58 9.16 4.06 6.18
N MET A 59 7.82 3.99 6.25
CA MET A 59 7.06 4.58 7.37
C MET A 59 7.50 4.02 8.72
N GLY A 60 7.72 2.71 8.82
CA GLY A 60 8.20 2.06 10.03
C GLY A 60 9.57 2.57 10.48
N VAL A 61 10.53 2.66 9.54
CA VAL A 61 11.88 3.20 9.80
C VAL A 61 11.83 4.66 10.24
N ILE A 62 11.06 5.49 9.53
CA ILE A 62 10.88 6.91 9.89
C ILE A 62 10.25 7.02 11.28
N TYR A 63 9.21 6.25 11.56
CA TYR A 63 8.55 6.26 12.85
C TYR A 63 9.50 5.84 13.98
N HIS A 64 10.26 4.77 13.80
CA HIS A 64 11.24 4.27 14.76
C HIS A 64 12.34 5.31 15.03
N ARG A 65 12.96 5.85 13.97
CA ARG A 65 14.00 6.88 14.07
C ARG A 65 13.49 8.15 14.76
N SER A 66 12.26 8.55 14.44
CA SER A 66 11.62 9.73 15.03
C SER A 66 11.12 9.52 16.47
N ARG A 67 11.12 8.27 16.97
CA ARG A 67 10.89 7.94 18.38
C ARG A 67 12.20 7.92 19.17
N ASN A 68 13.31 7.49 18.57
CA ASN A 68 14.63 7.43 19.19
C ASN A 68 15.34 8.80 19.28
N ASN A 69 14.96 9.76 18.44
CA ASN A 69 15.45 11.15 18.49
C ASN A 69 14.64 12.07 19.44
N ARG A 70 13.78 11.51 20.29
CA ARG A 70 13.02 12.23 21.33
C ARG A 70 13.42 11.71 22.69
#